data_AF-A0A4Q7V5T7-F1
#
_entry.id   AF-A0A4Q7V5T7-F1
#
_cell.length_a   1.000
_cell.length_b   1.000
_cell.length_c   1.000
_cell.angle_alpha   90.00
_cell.angle_beta   90.00
_cell.angle_gamma   90.00
#
_symmetry.space_group_name_H-M   'P 1'
#
loop_
_entity.id
_entity.type
_entity.pdbx_description
1 polymer ?
#
loop_
_entity_poly.entity_id
_entity_poly.type
_entity_poly.pdbx_seq_one_letter_code
_entity_poly.pdbx_strand_id
1 'polypeptide(L)'
;MTPVKQKRNSSKTAVVSFRISNETYERLTSNAAKAGISTKLWLEKAILENQTKIVERAKPNRDLSDLVVQVNRAGNNINQIAHNLNTAALTSKLTKAECEDALKRLDHLRALLNELISHASEN
;
A
#
# COMPACT_ATOMS: atom_id res chain seq x y z
N MET A 1 11.82 58.19 0.81
CA MET A 1 11.26 57.55 -0.39
C MET A 1 11.98 56.23 -0.61
N THR A 2 11.37 55.11 -0.25
CA THR A 2 11.89 53.76 -0.49
C THR A 2 11.56 53.34 -1.92
N PRO A 3 12.50 52.74 -2.68
CA PRO A 3 12.26 52.43 -4.08
C PRO A 3 11.28 51.25 -4.19
N VAL A 4 10.21 51.46 -4.95
CA VAL A 4 9.21 50.45 -5.30
C VAL A 4 9.90 49.38 -6.15
N LYS A 5 9.96 48.14 -5.64
CA LYS A 5 10.46 46.97 -6.40
C LYS A 5 9.50 46.70 -7.56
N GLN A 6 9.95 47.01 -8.78
CA GLN A 6 9.25 46.66 -10.02
C GLN A 6 9.13 45.13 -10.15
N LYS A 7 7.89 44.66 -10.27
CA LYS A 7 7.55 43.25 -10.52
C LYS A 7 7.93 42.92 -11.95
N ARG A 8 9.07 42.23 -12.14
CA ARG A 8 9.48 41.69 -13.44
C ARG A 8 8.50 40.59 -13.85
N ASN A 9 7.69 40.85 -14.87
CA ASN A 9 6.97 39.80 -15.59
C ASN A 9 7.99 38.97 -16.39
N SER A 10 8.36 37.78 -15.90
CA SER A 10 9.09 36.79 -16.70
C SER A 10 8.17 35.60 -16.97
N SER A 11 7.86 35.39 -18.24
CA SER A 11 7.06 34.28 -18.73
C SER A 11 7.75 32.92 -18.45
N LYS A 12 6.97 31.96 -17.93
CA LYS A 12 7.22 30.50 -17.83
C LYS A 12 8.11 29.95 -16.70
N THR A 13 8.16 30.55 -15.50
CA THR A 13 8.81 29.90 -14.33
C THR A 13 7.88 29.81 -13.13
N ALA A 14 7.78 28.62 -12.52
CA ALA A 14 7.08 28.40 -11.25
C ALA A 14 8.07 28.20 -10.10
N VAL A 15 7.77 28.74 -8.92
CA VAL A 15 8.55 28.51 -7.71
C VAL A 15 7.98 27.29 -6.99
N VAL A 16 8.84 26.30 -6.70
CA VAL A 16 8.47 25.10 -5.95
C VAL A 16 9.31 25.05 -4.69
N SER A 17 8.66 24.94 -3.52
CA SER A 17 9.33 24.77 -2.23
C SER A 17 8.62 23.69 -1.41
N PHE A 18 9.41 22.77 -0.88
CA PHE A 18 8.96 21.72 0.02
C PHE A 18 10.14 21.30 0.90
N ARG A 19 9.84 20.73 2.07
CA ARG A 19 10.86 20.17 2.94
C ARG A 19 11.19 18.75 2.47
N ILE A 20 12.47 18.41 2.52
CA ILE A 20 12.98 17.06 2.28
C ILE A 20 13.83 16.63 3.49
N SER A 21 14.08 15.33 3.63
CA SER A 21 15.00 14.84 4.65
C SER A 21 16.43 15.32 4.39
N ASN A 22 17.22 15.42 5.45
CA ASN A 22 18.64 15.80 5.35
C ASN A 22 19.40 14.83 4.43
N GLU A 23 19.13 13.52 4.52
CA GLU A 23 19.71 12.51 3.64
C GLU A 23 19.39 12.77 2.16
N THR A 24 18.15 13.14 1.85
CA THR A 24 17.74 13.46 0.47
C THR A 24 18.48 14.70 -0.03
N TYR A 25 18.65 15.70 0.84
CA TYR A 25 19.38 16.92 0.51
C TYR A 25 20.87 16.68 0.26
N GLU A 26 21.52 15.86 1.09
CA GLU A 26 22.92 15.45 0.91
C GLU A 26 23.11 14.68 -0.41
N ARG A 27 22.20 13.76 -0.72
CA ARG A 27 22.24 13.01 -1.98
C ARG A 27 22.07 13.90 -3.20
N LEU A 28 21.13 14.84 -3.13
CA LEU A 28 20.86 15.83 -4.18
C LEU A 28 22.10 16.70 -4.43
N THR A 29 22.69 17.26 -3.37
CA THR A 29 23.88 18.12 -3.47
C THR A 29 25.13 17.36 -3.92
N SER A 30 25.36 16.15 -3.41
CA SER A 30 26.48 15.29 -3.82
C SER A 30 26.41 14.91 -5.31
N ASN A 31 25.21 14.54 -5.80
CA ASN A 31 25.03 14.16 -7.20
C ASN A 31 25.19 15.36 -8.14
N ALA A 32 24.68 16.53 -7.75
CA ALA A 32 24.89 17.77 -8.50
C ALA A 32 26.38 18.14 -8.58
N ALA A 33 27.11 18.01 -7.46
CA ALA A 33 28.55 18.24 -7.41
C ALA A 33 29.34 17.27 -8.30
N LYS A 34 29.03 15.96 -8.25
CA LYS A 34 29.64 14.94 -9.13
C LYS A 34 29.39 15.21 -10.61
N ALA A 35 28.22 15.73 -10.95
CA ALA A 35 27.85 16.10 -12.31
C ALA A 35 28.40 17.48 -12.73
N GLY A 36 29.05 18.23 -11.83
CA GLY A 36 29.60 19.55 -12.12
C GLY A 36 28.56 20.61 -12.46
N ILE A 37 27.31 20.42 -12.06
CA ILE A 37 26.18 21.32 -12.38
C ILE A 37 25.47 21.82 -11.12
N SER A 38 24.73 22.92 -11.25
CA SER A 38 23.93 23.44 -10.14
C SER A 38 22.84 22.45 -9.72
N THR A 39 22.52 22.45 -8.41
CA THR A 39 21.45 21.62 -7.85
C THR A 39 20.10 21.84 -8.55
N LYS A 40 19.80 23.08 -8.93
CA LYS A 40 18.59 23.42 -9.69
C LYS A 40 18.57 22.70 -11.04
N LEU A 41 19.63 22.86 -11.82
CA LEU A 41 19.74 22.26 -13.16
C LEU A 41 19.76 20.71 -13.08
N TRP A 42 20.41 20.17 -12.05
CA TRP A 42 20.41 18.73 -11.80
C TRP A 42 19.00 18.22 -11.51
N LEU A 43 18.25 18.92 -10.65
CA LEU A 43 16.87 18.55 -10.31
C LEU A 43 15.92 18.71 -11.50
N GLU A 44 16.05 19.80 -12.28
CA GLU A 44 15.28 20.01 -13.51
C GLU A 44 15.54 18.88 -14.52
N LYS A 45 16.81 18.49 -14.73
CA LYS A 45 17.16 17.34 -15.56
C LYS A 45 16.63 16.03 -15.01
N ALA A 46 16.76 15.78 -13.71
CA ALA A 46 16.23 14.57 -13.09
C ALA A 46 14.70 14.44 -13.26
N ILE A 47 13.97 15.56 -13.20
CA ILE A 47 12.52 15.62 -13.43
C ILE A 47 12.17 15.44 -14.91
N LEU A 48 12.88 16.14 -15.82
CA LEU A 48 12.57 16.15 -17.26
C LEU A 48 13.05 14.89 -17.99
N GLU A 49 14.26 14.44 -17.68
CA GLU A 49 14.90 13.25 -18.29
C GLU A 49 14.43 11.95 -17.62
N ASN A 50 13.59 12.06 -16.58
CA ASN A 50 12.75 11.00 -16.01
C ASN A 50 13.43 9.63 -15.93
N GLN A 51 14.60 9.56 -15.29
CA GLN A 51 15.21 8.29 -14.89
C GLN A 51 14.53 7.65 -13.67
N THR A 52 13.43 8.21 -13.19
CA THR A 52 12.57 7.57 -12.21
C THR A 52 11.64 6.60 -12.94
N LYS A 53 11.73 5.30 -12.62
CA LYS A 53 10.65 4.35 -12.91
C LYS A 53 9.36 4.98 -12.39
N ILE A 54 8.51 5.48 -13.28
CA ILE A 54 7.11 5.76 -12.96
C ILE A 54 6.52 4.38 -12.74
N VAL A 55 6.63 3.87 -11.51
CA VAL A 55 5.78 2.79 -11.06
C VAL A 55 4.44 3.47 -10.85
N GLU A 56 3.63 3.50 -11.92
CA GLU A 56 2.20 3.71 -11.78
C GLU A 56 1.75 2.60 -10.82
N ARG A 57 1.63 2.95 -9.54
CA ARG A 57 0.99 2.05 -8.58
C ARG A 57 -0.43 1.95 -9.11
N ALA A 58 -0.74 0.83 -9.76
CA ALA A 58 -2.08 0.49 -10.16
C ALA A 58 -2.97 0.86 -8.98
N LYS A 59 -3.94 1.76 -9.19
CA LYS A 59 -4.88 2.12 -8.14
C LYS A 59 -5.42 0.79 -7.63
N PRO A 60 -5.25 0.44 -6.34
CA PRO A 60 -5.81 -0.79 -5.82
C PRO A 60 -7.29 -0.75 -6.21
N ASN A 61 -7.72 -1.73 -6.99
CA ASN A 61 -9.10 -1.82 -7.41
C ASN A 61 -9.91 -1.88 -6.12
N ARG A 62 -10.66 -0.80 -5.81
CA ARG A 62 -11.37 -0.65 -4.53
C ARG A 62 -12.26 -1.86 -4.27
N ASP A 63 -12.86 -2.37 -5.34
CA ASP A 63 -13.74 -3.54 -5.29
C ASP A 63 -12.99 -4.79 -4.83
N LEU A 64 -11.74 -4.99 -5.27
CA LEU A 64 -10.88 -6.09 -4.82
C LEU A 64 -10.44 -5.91 -3.36
N SER A 65 -10.08 -4.70 -2.95
CA SER A 65 -9.71 -4.45 -1.55
C SER A 65 -10.89 -4.65 -0.59
N ASP A 66 -12.09 -4.23 -1.00
CA ASP A 66 -13.31 -4.41 -0.22
C ASP A 66 -13.69 -5.91 -0.17
N LEU A 67 -13.50 -6.65 -1.26
CA LEU A 67 -13.69 -8.10 -1.30
C LEU A 67 -12.76 -8.81 -0.30
N VAL A 68 -11.46 -8.48 -0.30
CA VAL A 68 -10.47 -9.04 0.63
C VAL A 68 -10.86 -8.77 2.09
N VAL A 69 -11.35 -7.57 2.40
CA VAL A 69 -11.81 -7.23 3.76
C VAL A 69 -13.02 -8.07 4.16
N GLN A 70 -14.00 -8.26 3.27
CA GLN A 70 -15.18 -9.09 3.56
C GLN A 70 -14.82 -10.56 3.73
N VAL A 71 -13.91 -11.09 2.91
CA VAL A 71 -13.44 -12.47 3.03
C VAL A 71 -12.68 -12.68 4.34
N ASN A 72 -11.81 -11.74 4.74
CA ASN A 72 -11.11 -11.82 6.03
C ASN A 72 -12.08 -11.82 7.22
N ARG A 73 -13.16 -11.03 7.15
CA ARG A 73 -14.23 -11.05 8.17
C ARG A 73 -14.94 -12.40 8.20
N ALA A 74 -15.23 -12.98 7.04
CA ALA A 74 -15.83 -14.31 6.96
C ALA A 74 -14.91 -15.38 7.58
N GLY A 75 -13.60 -15.36 7.28
CA GLY A 75 -12.62 -16.26 7.88
C GLY A 75 -12.52 -16.15 9.40
N ASN A 76 -12.59 -14.94 9.95
CA ASN A 76 -12.61 -14.73 11.40
C ASN A 76 -13.88 -15.30 12.05
N ASN A 77 -15.05 -15.09 11.44
CA ASN A 77 -16.30 -15.64 11.94
C ASN A 77 -16.28 -17.18 11.93
N ILE A 78 -15.71 -17.78 10.87
CA ILE A 78 -15.51 -19.23 10.73
C ILE A 78 -14.62 -19.77 11.86
N ASN A 79 -13.50 -19.11 12.15
CA ASN A 79 -12.62 -19.51 13.24
C ASN A 79 -13.30 -19.44 14.61
N GLN A 80 -14.16 -18.44 14.82
CA GLN A 80 -14.93 -18.33 16.06
C GLN A 80 -15.94 -19.47 16.19
N ILE A 81 -16.63 -19.84 15.10
CA ILE A 81 -17.54 -21.00 15.08
C ILE A 81 -16.77 -22.29 15.38
N ALA A 82 -15.60 -22.49 14.76
CA ALA A 82 -14.74 -23.64 15.03
C ALA A 82 -14.33 -23.72 16.51
N HIS A 83 -13.94 -22.59 17.09
CA HIS A 83 -13.53 -22.54 18.49
C HIS A 83 -14.70 -22.85 19.45
N ASN A 84 -15.90 -22.35 19.14
CA ASN A 84 -17.12 -22.64 19.90
C ASN A 84 -17.50 -24.11 19.81
N LEU A 85 -17.40 -24.72 18.63
CA LEU A 85 -17.64 -26.15 18.43
C LEU A 85 -16.63 -27.01 19.19
N ASN A 86 -15.34 -26.66 19.15
CA ASN A 86 -14.30 -27.33 19.95
C ASN A 86 -14.63 -27.29 21.45
N THR A 87 -15.11 -26.15 21.93
CA THR A 87 -15.52 -25.99 23.34
C THR A 87 -16.78 -26.81 23.66
N ALA A 88 -17.73 -26.90 22.73
CA ALA A 88 -18.94 -27.70 22.88
C ALA A 88 -18.67 -29.22 22.86
N ALA A 89 -17.70 -29.67 22.06
CA ALA A 89 -17.20 -31.05 22.08
C ALA A 89 -16.59 -31.41 23.43
N LEU A 90 -15.74 -30.53 23.98
CA LEU A 90 -15.10 -30.72 25.29
C LEU A 90 -16.12 -30.78 26.45
N THR A 91 -17.28 -30.12 26.30
CA THR A 91 -18.36 -30.11 27.30
C THR A 91 -19.39 -31.22 27.09
N SER A 92 -19.15 -32.18 26.18
CA SER A 92 -20.05 -33.31 25.85
C SER A 92 -21.45 -32.89 25.38
N LYS A 93 -21.61 -31.66 24.89
CA LYS A 93 -22.88 -31.14 24.37
C LYS A 93 -23.11 -31.48 22.89
N LEU A 94 -22.06 -31.92 22.20
CA LEU A 94 -22.05 -32.36 20.81
C LEU A 94 -21.22 -33.65 20.73
N THR A 95 -21.60 -34.58 19.86
CA THR A 95 -20.78 -35.77 19.67
C THR A 95 -19.46 -35.40 18.98
N LYS A 96 -18.39 -36.14 19.28
CA LYS A 96 -17.08 -35.91 18.68
C LYS A 96 -17.11 -35.95 17.14
N ALA A 97 -17.91 -36.85 16.58
CA ALA A 97 -18.08 -37.00 15.13
C ALA A 97 -18.74 -35.77 14.48
N GLU A 98 -19.76 -35.18 15.12
CA GLU A 98 -20.44 -33.98 14.61
C GLU A 98 -19.52 -32.75 14.65
N CYS A 99 -18.68 -32.63 15.68
CA CYS A 99 -17.68 -31.56 15.72
C CYS A 99 -16.57 -31.74 14.68
N GLU A 100 -16.07 -32.96 14.49
CA GLU A 100 -15.05 -33.24 13.47
C GLU A 100 -15.57 -32.95 12.04
N ASP A 101 -16.83 -33.27 11.73
CA ASP A 101 -17.42 -32.94 10.44
C ASP A 101 -17.59 -31.43 10.24
N ALA A 102 -18.06 -30.72 11.27
CA ALA A 102 -18.23 -29.28 11.21
C ALA A 102 -16.88 -28.54 11.07
N LEU A 103 -15.83 -28.99 11.76
CA LEU A 103 -14.47 -28.43 11.63
C LEU A 103 -13.91 -28.64 10.22
N LYS A 104 -14.07 -29.83 9.64
CA LYS A 104 -13.63 -30.11 8.26
C LYS A 104 -14.29 -29.19 7.24
N ARG A 105 -15.60 -28.95 7.38
CA ARG A 105 -16.35 -28.05 6.50
C ARG A 105 -15.86 -26.60 6.63
N LEU A 106 -15.56 -26.15 7.86
CA LEU A 106 -15.02 -24.81 8.12
C LEU A 106 -13.61 -24.64 7.55
N ASP A 107 -12.74 -25.64 7.70
CA ASP A 107 -11.41 -25.62 7.10
C ASP A 107 -11.44 -25.62 5.57
N HIS A 108 -12.37 -26.36 4.97
CA HIS A 108 -12.57 -26.34 3.52
C HIS A 108 -13.03 -24.96 3.02
N LEU A 109 -13.97 -24.33 3.73
CA LEU A 109 -14.46 -22.99 3.39
C LEU A 109 -13.35 -21.94 3.55
N ARG A 110 -12.50 -22.06 4.57
CA ARG A 110 -11.30 -21.23 4.74
C ARG A 110 -10.31 -21.38 3.58
N ALA A 111 -10.07 -22.61 3.12
CA ALA A 111 -9.15 -22.87 2.01
C ALA A 111 -9.63 -22.21 0.70
N LEU A 112 -10.90 -22.39 0.34
CA LEU A 112 -11.50 -21.78 -0.86
C LEU A 112 -11.45 -20.25 -0.84
N LEU A 113 -11.69 -19.66 0.33
CA LEU A 113 -11.61 -18.21 0.51
C LEU A 113 -10.17 -17.69 0.39
N ASN A 114 -9.18 -18.42 0.90
CA ASN A 114 -7.77 -18.05 0.77
C ASN A 114 -7.25 -18.18 -0.66
N GLU A 115 -7.72 -19.19 -1.41
CA GLU A 115 -7.43 -19.36 -2.83
C GLU A 115 -7.98 -18.18 -3.64
N LEU A 116 -9.23 -17.78 -3.39
CA LEU A 116 -9.83 -16.58 -3.98
C LEU A 116 -9.05 -15.30 -3.66
N ILE A 117 -8.58 -15.12 -2.42
CA ILE A 117 -7.71 -13.99 -2.05
C ILE A 117 -6.40 -14.03 -2.82
N SER A 118 -5.78 -15.20 -2.96
CA SER A 118 -4.49 -15.35 -3.64
C SER A 118 -4.61 -14.97 -5.12
N HIS A 119 -5.64 -15.47 -5.80
CA HIS A 119 -5.94 -15.10 -7.19
C HIS A 119 -6.31 -13.62 -7.37
N ALA A 120 -6.96 -13.02 -6.38
CA ALA A 120 -7.28 -11.60 -6.34
C ALA A 120 -6.04 -10.70 -6.12
N SER A 121 -4.97 -11.24 -5.53
CA SER A 121 -3.75 -10.50 -5.21
C SER A 121 -2.66 -10.56 -6.29
N GLU A 122 -2.76 -11.51 -7.22
CA GLU A 122 -1.80 -11.74 -8.32
C GLU A 122 -2.17 -11.02 -9.65
N ASN A 123 -3.35 -10.39 -9.73
CA ASN A 123 -3.81 -9.54 -10.84
C ASN A 123 -3.80 -8.05 -10.47
#